data_AF-A0A1W9TCS2-F1
#
_entry.id   AF-A0A1W9TCS2-F1
#
_cell.length_a   1.000
_cell.length_b   1.000
_cell.length_c   1.000
_cell.angle_alpha   90.00
_cell.angle_beta   90.00
_cell.angle_gamma   90.00
#
_symmetry.space_group_name_H-M   'P 1'
#
loop_
_entity.id
_entity.type
_entity.pdbx_description
1 polymer ?
#
loop_
_entity_poly.entity_id
_entity_poly.type
_entity_poly.pdbx_seq_one_letter_code
_entity_poly.pdbx_strand_id
1 'polypeptide(L)'
;MEKKQKLPEFKAFDTYPAPLDQVTEYTKLHSRSADIKGYRLTKAIIKLIKSFALCFSWKAAYRTGAWIGLILYRLRIRKHVAMINLDIVFGDTKSTEEKERIYRESLINCGRVIINYLRLPYMGEMFWKEKCRWKNEEIFKAAMNRKKGALLIAGHIGMMDIAGGKIGMSGYPVAAVGYLKGLVMEKLLPWLWIRI
;
A
#
# COMPACT_ATOMS: atom_id res chain seq x y z
N MET A 1 21.65 -4.14 26.58
CA MET A 1 21.57 -2.97 25.67
C MET A 1 22.48 -3.24 24.48
N GLU A 2 21.94 -3.74 23.37
CA GLU A 2 22.71 -3.87 22.13
C GLU A 2 23.11 -2.46 21.65
N LYS A 3 24.41 -2.24 21.43
CA LYS A 3 24.93 -1.04 20.81
C LYS A 3 24.27 -0.91 19.43
N LYS A 4 23.41 0.09 19.24
CA LYS A 4 22.97 0.49 17.89
C LYS A 4 24.22 0.81 17.09
N GLN A 5 24.59 -0.08 16.17
CA GLN A 5 25.65 0.14 15.20
C GLN A 5 25.34 1.46 14.48
N LYS A 6 26.24 2.44 14.52
CA LYS A 6 26.08 3.69 13.77
C LYS A 6 25.94 3.31 12.30
N LEU A 7 24.78 3.60 11.71
CA LEU A 7 24.56 3.43 10.28
C LEU A 7 25.61 4.27 9.53
N PRO A 8 26.14 3.78 8.39
CA PRO A 8 27.05 4.56 7.56
C PRO A 8 26.41 5.91 7.22
N GLU A 9 27.21 6.97 7.25
CA GLU A 9 26.76 8.32 6.92
C GLU A 9 26.44 8.38 5.42
N PHE A 10 25.15 8.33 5.06
CA PHE A 10 24.74 8.39 3.67
C PHE A 10 24.74 9.85 3.19
N LYS A 11 25.53 10.15 2.16
CA LYS A 11 25.50 11.47 1.50
C LYS A 11 24.12 11.72 0.92
N ALA A 12 23.55 12.89 1.19
CA ALA A 12 22.28 13.29 0.58
C ALA A 12 22.37 13.20 -0.96
N PHE A 13 21.31 12.72 -1.61
CA PHE A 13 21.23 12.64 -3.06
C PHE A 13 21.39 14.03 -3.68
N ASP A 14 22.13 14.16 -4.78
CA ASP A 14 22.42 15.45 -5.43
C ASP A 14 21.15 16.09 -5.99
N THR A 15 20.27 15.29 -6.63
CA THR A 15 19.01 15.74 -7.22
C THR A 15 17.92 14.69 -7.02
N TYR A 16 16.66 15.13 -7.12
CA TYR A 16 15.50 14.24 -7.15
C TYR A 16 14.72 14.41 -8.46
N PRO A 17 14.15 13.33 -9.03
CA PRO A 17 14.30 11.93 -8.60
C PRO A 17 15.74 11.43 -8.74
N ALA A 18 16.18 10.61 -7.78
CA ALA A 18 17.51 10.00 -7.80
C ALA A 18 17.50 8.67 -8.58
N PRO A 19 18.66 8.17 -9.03
CA PRO A 19 18.75 6.83 -9.61
C PRO A 19 18.13 5.76 -8.69
N LEU A 20 17.31 4.87 -9.27
CA LEU A 20 16.50 3.94 -8.50
C LEU A 20 17.33 2.92 -7.71
N ASP A 21 18.48 2.53 -8.24
CA ASP A 21 19.48 1.69 -7.59
C ASP A 21 20.00 2.32 -6.30
N GLN A 22 20.35 3.61 -6.33
CA GLN A 22 20.82 4.35 -5.15
C GLN A 22 19.70 4.48 -4.10
N VAL A 23 18.46 4.74 -4.53
CA VAL A 23 17.30 4.82 -3.62
C VAL A 23 17.00 3.46 -2.99
N THR A 24 17.16 2.38 -3.77
CA THR A 24 16.98 1.00 -3.28
C THR A 24 18.03 0.66 -2.22
N GLU A 25 19.30 0.98 -2.48
CA GLU A 25 20.38 0.76 -1.51
C GLU A 25 20.17 1.57 -0.23
N TYR A 26 19.85 2.86 -0.36
CA TYR A 26 19.51 3.72 0.77
C TYR A 26 18.36 3.15 1.59
N THR A 27 17.28 2.72 0.93
CA THR A 27 16.09 2.19 1.60
C THR A 27 16.41 0.90 2.33
N LYS A 28 17.17 -0.02 1.73
CA LYS A 28 17.61 -1.26 2.38
C LYS A 28 18.39 -0.99 3.66
N LEU A 29 19.32 -0.04 3.61
CA LEU A 29 20.17 0.33 4.75
C LEU A 29 19.37 0.91 5.93
N HIS A 30 18.31 1.67 5.64
CA HIS A 30 17.52 2.38 6.66
C HIS A 30 16.20 1.67 7.01
N SER A 31 15.81 0.65 6.25
CA SER A 31 14.66 -0.17 6.56
C SER A 31 14.92 -1.00 7.82
N ARG A 32 13.93 -1.06 8.71
CA ARG A 32 14.00 -1.98 9.84
C ARG A 32 13.71 -3.39 9.33
N SER A 33 14.70 -4.28 9.39
CA SER A 33 14.44 -5.70 9.25
C SER A 33 13.89 -6.25 10.56
N ALA A 34 12.73 -6.89 10.51
CA ALA A 34 12.23 -7.71 11.60
C ALA A 34 12.71 -9.15 11.33
N ASP A 35 13.51 -9.71 12.23
CA ASP A 35 13.89 -11.12 12.17
C ASP A 35 12.70 -11.98 12.61
N ILE A 36 11.85 -12.34 11.65
CA ILE A 36 10.67 -13.15 11.91
C ILE A 36 11.02 -14.60 11.59
N LYS A 37 11.05 -15.47 12.62
CA LYS A 37 11.14 -16.93 12.48
C LYS A 37 9.98 -17.45 11.62
N GLY A 38 10.21 -17.56 10.32
CA GLY A 38 9.22 -18.06 9.37
C GLY A 38 9.19 -19.58 9.35
N TYR A 39 8.11 -20.18 9.87
CA TYR A 39 7.85 -21.62 9.77
C TYR A 39 7.73 -22.04 8.29
N ARG A 40 8.22 -23.25 7.94
CA ARG A 40 8.23 -23.77 6.56
C ARG A 40 6.83 -23.74 5.92
N LEU A 41 5.80 -24.04 6.70
CA LEU A 41 4.40 -24.01 6.29
C LEU A 41 3.93 -22.60 5.89
N THR A 42 4.25 -21.59 6.70
CA THR A 42 3.92 -20.18 6.41
C THR A 42 4.54 -19.73 5.09
N LYS A 43 5.80 -20.09 4.84
CA LYS A 43 6.48 -19.78 3.56
C LYS A 43 5.81 -20.46 2.37
N ALA A 44 5.36 -21.71 2.53
CA ALA A 44 4.64 -22.43 1.48
C ALA A 44 3.28 -21.78 1.18
N ILE A 45 2.53 -21.39 2.21
CA ILE A 45 1.24 -20.70 2.07
C ILE A 45 1.41 -19.36 1.34
N ILE A 46 2.38 -18.54 1.74
CA ILE A 46 2.66 -17.25 1.09
C ILE A 46 3.03 -17.46 -0.38
N LYS A 47 3.86 -18.46 -0.70
CA LYS A 47 4.20 -18.79 -2.10
C LYS A 47 2.97 -19.20 -2.91
N LEU A 48 2.07 -19.99 -2.33
CA LEU A 48 0.84 -20.41 -2.99
C LEU A 48 -0.09 -19.23 -3.25
N ILE A 49 -0.32 -18.38 -2.23
CA ILE A 49 -1.14 -17.17 -2.34
C ILE A 49 -0.56 -16.23 -3.40
N LYS A 50 0.77 -16.01 -3.37
CA LYS A 50 1.48 -15.22 -4.39
C LYS A 50 1.27 -15.81 -5.78
N SER A 51 1.54 -17.11 -5.97
CA SER A 51 1.41 -17.77 -7.27
C SER A 51 -0.01 -17.62 -7.80
N PHE A 52 -1.00 -17.95 -6.97
CA PHE A 52 -2.42 -17.81 -7.29
C PHE A 52 -2.79 -16.37 -7.68
N ALA A 53 -2.37 -15.37 -6.89
CA ALA A 53 -2.67 -13.96 -7.17
C ALA A 53 -1.99 -13.44 -8.45
N LEU A 54 -0.79 -13.93 -8.77
CA LEU A 54 -0.03 -13.52 -9.94
C LEU A 54 -0.43 -14.25 -11.23
N CYS A 55 -1.02 -15.46 -11.13
CA CYS A 55 -1.53 -16.19 -12.28
C CYS A 55 -2.72 -15.49 -12.97
N PHE A 56 -3.44 -14.61 -12.27
CA PHE A 56 -4.56 -13.90 -12.87
C PHE A 56 -4.12 -12.76 -13.79
N SER A 57 -4.77 -12.67 -14.95
CA SER A 57 -4.79 -11.43 -15.72
C SER A 57 -5.36 -10.27 -14.89
N TRP A 58 -4.99 -9.02 -15.20
CA TRP A 58 -5.49 -7.84 -14.48
C TRP A 58 -7.03 -7.78 -14.44
N LYS A 59 -7.68 -8.16 -15.55
CA LYS A 59 -9.15 -8.22 -15.62
C LYS A 59 -9.71 -9.29 -14.67
N ALA A 60 -9.12 -10.48 -14.66
CA ALA A 60 -9.54 -11.56 -13.76
C ALA A 60 -9.35 -11.16 -12.29
N ALA A 61 -8.17 -10.64 -11.93
CA ALA A 61 -7.89 -10.14 -10.58
C ALA A 61 -8.89 -9.07 -10.13
N TYR A 62 -9.24 -8.12 -11.00
CA TYR A 62 -10.21 -7.07 -10.70
C TYR A 62 -11.63 -7.62 -10.50
N ARG A 63 -12.03 -8.62 -11.30
CA ARG A 63 -13.32 -9.31 -11.13
C ARG A 63 -13.34 -10.11 -9.83
N THR A 64 -12.28 -10.86 -9.52
CA THR A 64 -12.15 -11.61 -8.25
C THR A 64 -12.25 -10.67 -7.06
N GLY A 65 -11.56 -9.53 -7.10
CA GLY A 65 -11.68 -8.50 -6.06
C GLY A 65 -13.10 -7.97 -5.90
N ALA A 66 -13.81 -7.72 -7.02
CA ALA A 66 -15.21 -7.31 -6.96
C ALA A 66 -16.12 -8.40 -6.36
N TRP A 67 -15.90 -9.66 -6.70
CA TRP A 67 -16.62 -10.80 -6.12
C TRP A 67 -16.39 -10.92 -4.61
N ILE A 68 -15.14 -10.78 -4.14
CA ILE A 68 -14.82 -10.74 -2.70
C ILE A 68 -15.60 -9.60 -2.04
N GLY A 69 -15.60 -8.41 -2.63
CA GLY A 69 -16.33 -7.28 -2.06
C GLY A 69 -17.85 -7.44 -2.05
N LEU A 70 -18.42 -8.14 -3.05
CA LEU A 70 -19.83 -8.53 -3.04
C LEU A 70 -20.16 -9.49 -1.91
N ILE A 71 -19.28 -10.45 -1.61
CA ILE A 71 -19.43 -11.34 -0.46
C ILE A 71 -19.39 -10.52 0.84
N LEU A 72 -18.43 -9.62 1.01
CA LEU A 72 -18.34 -8.74 2.18
C LEU A 72 -19.62 -7.89 2.34
N TYR A 73 -20.16 -7.38 1.23
CA TYR A 73 -21.42 -6.64 1.22
C TYR A 73 -22.60 -7.52 1.64
N ARG A 74 -22.69 -8.75 1.11
CA ARG A 74 -23.76 -9.71 1.46
C ARG A 74 -23.74 -10.09 2.93
N LEU A 75 -22.55 -10.16 3.53
CA LEU A 75 -22.31 -10.37 4.96
C LEU A 75 -22.51 -9.10 5.81
N ARG A 76 -22.83 -7.96 5.18
CA ARG A 76 -23.07 -6.66 5.83
C ARG A 76 -21.93 -6.21 6.74
N ILE A 77 -20.68 -6.47 6.33
CA ILE A 77 -19.49 -6.16 7.13
C ILE A 77 -19.47 -4.68 7.51
N ARG A 78 -19.59 -4.42 8.82
CA ARG A 78 -19.59 -3.08 9.42
C ARG A 78 -20.62 -2.12 8.84
N LYS A 79 -21.73 -2.61 8.30
CA LYS A 79 -22.79 -1.79 7.69
C LYS A 79 -23.20 -0.62 8.59
N HIS A 80 -23.47 -0.87 9.88
CA HIS A 80 -23.91 0.18 10.80
C HIS A 80 -22.91 1.34 10.88
N VAL A 81 -21.61 1.06 10.99
CA VAL A 81 -20.55 2.09 11.03
C VAL A 81 -20.51 2.85 9.70
N ALA A 82 -20.60 2.14 8.58
CA ALA A 82 -20.57 2.76 7.27
C ALA A 82 -21.74 3.72 7.07
N MET A 83 -22.96 3.32 7.45
CA MET A 83 -24.14 4.17 7.32
C MET A 83 -24.05 5.41 8.20
N ILE A 84 -23.63 5.27 9.48
CA ILE A 84 -23.39 6.42 10.37
C ILE A 84 -22.37 7.39 9.76
N ASN A 85 -21.26 6.89 9.23
CA ASN A 85 -20.26 7.74 8.58
C ASN A 85 -20.81 8.46 7.34
N LEU A 86 -21.64 7.77 6.56
CA LEU A 86 -22.29 8.37 5.38
C LEU A 86 -23.35 9.41 5.78
N ASP A 87 -24.06 9.21 6.89
CA ASP A 87 -24.98 10.19 7.43
C ASP A 87 -24.25 11.45 7.92
N ILE A 88 -23.08 11.29 8.58
CA ILE A 88 -22.25 12.42 9.00
C ILE A 88 -21.73 13.22 7.80
N VAL A 89 -21.24 12.52 6.75
CA VAL A 89 -20.60 13.18 5.60
C VAL A 89 -21.62 13.79 4.65
N PHE A 90 -22.72 13.09 4.38
CA PHE A 90 -23.69 13.50 3.36
C PHE A 90 -24.95 14.13 3.94
N GLY A 91 -25.27 13.92 5.22
CA GLY A 91 -26.53 14.39 5.82
C GLY A 91 -27.73 14.06 4.92
N ASP A 92 -28.54 15.07 4.63
CA ASP A 92 -29.74 14.94 3.78
C ASP A 92 -29.46 15.13 2.28
N THR A 93 -28.20 15.39 1.89
CA THR A 93 -27.83 15.55 0.47
C THR A 93 -27.88 14.23 -0.33
N LYS A 94 -28.01 13.10 0.37
CA LYS A 94 -28.14 11.77 -0.23
C LYS A 94 -29.23 10.94 0.44
N SER A 95 -30.01 10.24 -0.37
CA SER A 95 -31.00 9.31 0.14
C SER A 95 -30.35 8.09 0.80
N THR A 96 -31.12 7.35 1.61
CA THR A 96 -30.68 6.10 2.21
C THR A 96 -30.24 5.08 1.17
N GLU A 97 -30.93 5.00 0.03
CA GLU A 97 -30.62 4.10 -1.08
C GLU A 97 -29.30 4.48 -1.75
N GLU A 98 -29.05 5.79 -1.93
CA GLU A 98 -27.77 6.25 -2.46
C GLU A 98 -26.62 5.95 -1.51
N LYS A 99 -26.82 6.14 -0.20
CA LYS A 99 -25.83 5.79 0.83
C LYS A 99 -25.57 4.28 0.85
N GLU A 100 -26.60 3.44 0.75
CA GLU A 100 -26.44 1.98 0.63
C GLU A 100 -25.65 1.59 -0.62
N ARG A 101 -25.90 2.26 -1.75
CA ARG A 101 -25.12 2.07 -2.99
C ARG A 101 -23.65 2.43 -2.79
N ILE A 102 -23.35 3.56 -2.14
CA ILE A 102 -21.98 3.97 -1.81
C ILE A 102 -21.31 2.93 -0.90
N TYR A 103 -22.00 2.46 0.13
CA TYR A 103 -21.51 1.41 1.01
C TYR A 103 -21.18 0.11 0.25
N ARG A 104 -22.07 -0.34 -0.65
CA ARG A 104 -21.83 -1.50 -1.52
C ARG A 104 -20.58 -1.31 -2.38
N GLU A 105 -20.48 -0.19 -3.08
CA GLU A 105 -19.33 0.09 -3.95
C GLU A 105 -18.02 0.22 -3.15
N SER A 106 -18.08 0.74 -1.92
CA SER A 106 -16.93 0.80 -1.01
C SER A 106 -16.44 -0.60 -0.64
N LEU A 107 -17.33 -1.56 -0.39
CA LEU A 107 -16.94 -2.96 -0.11
C LEU A 107 -16.42 -3.68 -1.36
N ILE A 108 -16.99 -3.43 -2.53
CA ILE A 108 -16.46 -3.89 -3.82
C ILE A 108 -15.04 -3.37 -4.03
N ASN A 109 -14.80 -2.08 -3.74
CA ASN A 109 -13.47 -1.51 -3.80
C ASN A 109 -12.51 -2.12 -2.76
N CYS A 110 -12.97 -2.38 -1.53
CA CYS A 110 -12.20 -3.07 -0.50
C CYS A 110 -11.73 -4.46 -0.97
N GLY A 111 -12.60 -5.23 -1.61
CA GLY A 111 -12.21 -6.53 -2.19
C GLY A 111 -11.15 -6.42 -3.29
N ARG A 112 -11.21 -5.38 -4.14
CA ARG A 112 -10.16 -5.07 -5.13
C ARG A 112 -8.84 -4.69 -4.47
N VAL A 113 -8.90 -3.91 -3.39
CA VAL A 113 -7.73 -3.55 -2.58
C VAL A 113 -7.05 -4.79 -2.00
N ILE A 114 -7.81 -5.74 -1.45
CA ILE A 114 -7.27 -7.01 -0.95
C ILE A 114 -6.46 -7.75 -2.01
N ILE A 115 -7.01 -7.91 -3.23
CA ILE A 115 -6.29 -8.57 -4.33
C ILE A 115 -5.04 -7.81 -4.75
N ASN A 116 -5.10 -6.48 -4.77
CA ASN A 116 -3.94 -5.66 -5.11
C ASN A 116 -2.80 -5.78 -4.08
N TYR A 117 -3.10 -5.90 -2.77
CA TYR A 117 -2.07 -6.18 -1.76
C TYR A 117 -1.29 -7.49 -2.02
N LEU A 118 -1.93 -8.47 -2.64
CA LEU A 118 -1.28 -9.75 -2.97
C LEU A 118 -0.42 -9.69 -4.25
N ARG A 119 -0.55 -8.62 -5.05
CA ARG A 119 0.06 -8.53 -6.39
C ARG A 119 1.09 -7.41 -6.48
N LEU A 120 0.76 -6.21 -6.01
CA LEU A 120 1.57 -5.00 -6.15
C LEU A 120 3.00 -5.11 -5.59
N PRO A 121 3.25 -5.74 -4.41
CA PRO A 121 4.61 -5.91 -3.89
C PRO A 121 5.55 -6.70 -4.79
N TYR A 122 5.01 -7.43 -5.77
CA TYR A 122 5.77 -8.27 -6.69
C TYR A 122 5.84 -7.69 -8.11
N MET A 123 5.32 -6.49 -8.33
CA MET A 123 5.36 -5.83 -9.63
C MET A 123 6.71 -5.14 -9.83
N GLY A 124 7.33 -5.34 -11.00
CA GLY A 124 8.61 -4.73 -11.36
C GLY A 124 8.49 -3.26 -11.76
N GLU A 125 9.64 -2.61 -11.95
CA GLU A 125 9.75 -1.18 -12.29
C GLU A 125 8.86 -0.75 -13.47
N MET A 126 8.82 -1.54 -14.54
CA MET A 126 8.01 -1.25 -15.73
C MET A 126 6.51 -1.09 -15.41
N PHE A 127 5.98 -1.87 -14.48
CA PHE A 127 4.59 -1.71 -14.04
C PHE A 127 4.38 -0.33 -13.40
N TRP A 128 5.25 0.06 -12.48
CA TRP A 128 5.14 1.34 -11.77
C TRP A 128 5.36 2.54 -12.69
N LYS A 129 6.19 2.37 -13.72
CA LYS A 129 6.42 3.38 -14.76
C LYS A 129 5.22 3.56 -15.68
N GLU A 130 4.66 2.47 -16.20
CA GLU A 130 3.65 2.54 -17.27
C GLU A 130 2.20 2.52 -16.77
N LYS A 131 1.93 1.83 -15.65
CA LYS A 131 0.57 1.58 -15.14
C LYS A 131 0.19 2.48 -13.97
N CYS A 132 1.16 3.13 -13.33
CA CYS A 132 0.94 4.08 -12.24
C CYS A 132 1.37 5.48 -12.67
N ARG A 133 0.39 6.34 -12.95
CA ARG A 133 0.61 7.74 -13.35
C ARG A 133 0.56 8.66 -12.15
N TRP A 134 1.47 9.63 -12.12
CA TRP A 134 1.38 10.75 -11.20
C TRP A 134 0.67 11.92 -11.84
N LYS A 135 -0.09 12.64 -11.02
CA LYS A 135 -0.63 13.94 -11.37
C LYS A 135 0.13 14.96 -10.54
N ASN A 136 0.65 15.99 -11.20
CA ASN A 136 1.41 17.09 -10.59
C ASN A 136 2.73 16.66 -9.91
N GLU A 137 3.51 15.79 -10.57
CA GLU A 137 4.81 15.32 -10.07
C GLU A 137 5.81 16.48 -9.87
N GLU A 138 5.74 17.49 -10.72
CA GLU A 138 6.63 18.65 -10.72
C GLU A 138 6.61 19.41 -9.39
N ILE A 139 5.46 19.47 -8.72
CA ILE A 139 5.32 20.10 -7.39
C ILE A 139 6.16 19.33 -6.37
N PHE A 140 6.04 18.01 -6.38
CA PHE A 140 6.77 17.15 -5.45
C PHE A 140 8.27 17.16 -5.75
N LYS A 141 8.66 17.09 -7.03
CA LYS A 141 10.05 17.22 -7.47
C LYS A 141 10.66 18.54 -7.01
N ALA A 142 9.96 19.66 -7.19
CA ALA A 142 10.43 20.97 -6.75
C ALA A 142 10.58 21.04 -5.22
N ALA A 143 9.64 20.49 -4.47
CA ALA A 143 9.71 20.44 -3.00
C ALA A 143 10.91 19.60 -2.52
N MET A 144 11.10 18.41 -3.07
CA MET A 144 12.21 17.51 -2.70
C MET A 144 13.58 18.10 -3.05
N ASN A 145 13.71 18.82 -4.16
CA ASN A 145 14.96 19.48 -4.54
C ASN A 145 15.33 20.69 -3.69
N ARG A 146 14.44 21.17 -2.80
CA ARG A 146 14.81 22.14 -1.75
C ARG A 146 15.64 21.50 -0.62
N LYS A 147 15.80 20.17 -0.61
CA LYS A 147 16.60 19.40 0.36
C LYS A 147 16.18 19.59 1.82
N LYS A 148 14.91 19.94 2.05
CA LYS A 148 14.30 20.07 3.40
C LYS A 148 13.41 18.89 3.78
N GLY A 149 13.31 17.88 2.90
CA GLY A 149 12.32 16.80 3.00
C GLY A 149 10.91 17.26 2.62
N ALA A 150 9.97 16.32 2.59
CA ALA A 150 8.56 16.56 2.34
C ALA A 150 7.70 15.66 3.23
N LEU A 151 6.67 16.23 3.85
CA LEU A 151 5.64 15.49 4.57
C LEU A 151 4.44 15.28 3.65
N LEU A 152 4.12 14.02 3.35
CA LEU A 152 2.97 13.66 2.53
C LEU A 152 1.80 13.27 3.43
N ILE A 153 0.69 13.98 3.31
CA ILE A 153 -0.55 13.70 4.04
C ILE A 153 -1.49 12.94 3.10
N ALA A 154 -1.92 11.75 3.51
CA ALA A 154 -2.80 10.89 2.73
C ALA A 154 -4.01 10.43 3.54
N GLY A 155 -5.13 10.21 2.86
CA GLY A 155 -6.31 9.56 3.42
C GLY A 155 -6.36 8.08 3.03
N HIS A 156 -7.07 7.26 3.83
CA HIS A 156 -7.35 5.85 3.51
C HIS A 156 -8.40 5.75 2.39
N ILE A 157 -8.03 6.20 1.20
CA ILE A 157 -8.90 6.34 0.04
C ILE A 157 -8.36 5.47 -1.08
N GLY A 158 -9.23 4.64 -1.65
CA GLY A 158 -8.85 3.74 -2.74
C GLY A 158 -7.76 2.77 -2.31
N MET A 159 -6.70 2.66 -3.11
CA MET A 159 -5.49 1.90 -2.78
C MET A 159 -4.37 2.87 -2.42
N MET A 160 -4.29 3.25 -1.14
CA MET A 160 -3.30 4.21 -0.64
C MET A 160 -1.86 3.73 -0.92
N ASP A 161 -1.59 2.44 -0.80
CA ASP A 161 -0.24 1.87 -0.89
C ASP A 161 0.39 1.97 -2.29
N ILE A 162 -0.43 2.14 -3.33
CA ILE A 162 0.08 2.47 -4.68
C ILE A 162 0.85 3.79 -4.65
N ALA A 163 0.44 4.76 -3.84
CA ALA A 163 1.15 6.03 -3.73
C ALA A 163 2.55 5.83 -3.16
N GLY A 164 2.68 5.08 -2.06
CA GLY A 164 3.96 4.74 -1.45
C GLY A 164 4.89 3.99 -2.40
N GLY A 165 4.38 2.93 -3.04
CA GLY A 165 5.13 2.18 -4.05
C GLY A 165 5.55 3.04 -5.23
N LYS A 166 4.66 3.89 -5.76
CA LYS A 166 4.96 4.79 -6.87
C LYS A 166 6.03 5.83 -6.51
N ILE A 167 5.97 6.44 -5.32
CA ILE A 167 6.99 7.39 -4.84
C ILE A 167 8.37 6.70 -4.82
N GLY A 168 8.47 5.55 -4.15
CA GLY A 168 9.72 4.79 -4.04
C GLY A 168 10.29 4.39 -5.41
N MET A 169 9.44 3.79 -6.24
CA MET A 169 9.81 3.33 -7.59
C MET A 169 10.03 4.46 -8.60
N SER A 170 9.78 5.72 -8.22
CA SER A 170 10.09 6.89 -9.05
C SER A 170 11.37 7.61 -8.60
N GLY A 171 12.19 6.99 -7.74
CA GLY A 171 13.48 7.54 -7.33
C GLY A 171 13.42 8.50 -6.14
N TYR A 172 12.43 8.33 -5.26
CA TYR A 172 12.32 9.12 -4.03
C TYR A 172 12.37 8.19 -2.81
N PRO A 173 13.32 8.38 -1.87
CA PRO A 173 13.32 7.63 -0.63
C PRO A 173 12.07 7.99 0.18
N VAL A 174 11.31 6.98 0.60
CA VAL A 174 10.05 7.16 1.32
C VAL A 174 10.07 6.36 2.61
N ALA A 175 9.58 6.98 3.68
CA ALA A 175 9.34 6.33 4.96
C ALA A 175 7.85 6.48 5.31
N ALA A 176 7.26 5.40 5.84
CA ALA A 176 5.90 5.40 6.35
C ALA A 176 5.92 5.09 7.85
N VAL A 177 5.07 5.77 8.60
CA VAL A 177 4.86 5.50 10.02
C VAL A 177 3.48 4.88 10.15
N GLY A 178 3.42 3.70 10.77
CA GLY A 178 2.18 2.97 10.99
C GLY A 178 2.15 2.36 12.39
N TYR A 179 0.95 2.29 12.96
CA TYR A 179 0.68 1.55 14.18
C TYR A 179 0.03 0.22 13.82
N LEU A 180 0.68 -0.88 14.14
CA LEU A 180 0.20 -2.25 13.89
C LEU A 180 -0.28 -2.85 15.21
N LYS A 181 -1.49 -3.41 15.23
CA LYS A 181 -2.03 -4.13 16.39
C LYS A 181 -2.68 -5.43 15.93
N GLY A 182 -2.30 -6.56 16.54
CA GLY A 182 -2.92 -7.87 16.34
C GLY A 182 -2.02 -8.92 15.66
N LEU A 183 -2.23 -10.20 16.01
CA LEU A 183 -1.33 -11.33 15.72
C LEU A 183 -1.00 -11.51 14.22
N VAL A 184 -1.96 -11.28 13.33
CA VAL A 184 -1.78 -11.35 11.88
C VAL A 184 -1.00 -10.14 11.37
N MET A 185 -1.32 -8.93 11.85
CA MET A 185 -0.67 -7.70 11.40
C MET A 185 0.75 -7.55 11.95
N GLU A 186 1.03 -8.07 13.14
CA GLU A 186 2.37 -8.03 13.75
C GLU A 186 3.34 -9.06 13.15
N LYS A 187 2.84 -10.22 12.67
CA LYS A 187 3.69 -11.31 12.19
C LYS A 187 3.71 -11.50 10.66
N LEU A 188 2.62 -11.19 9.95
CA LEU A 188 2.52 -11.38 8.49
C LEU A 188 2.73 -10.09 7.70
N LEU A 189 2.28 -8.93 8.19
CA LEU A 189 2.38 -7.69 7.41
C LEU A 189 3.83 -7.23 7.21
N PRO A 190 4.73 -7.26 8.23
CA PRO A 190 6.13 -6.92 8.01
C PRO A 190 6.78 -7.82 6.92
N TRP A 191 6.34 -9.07 6.78
CA TRP A 191 6.80 -9.99 5.74
C TRP A 191 6.52 -9.52 4.30
N LEU A 192 5.43 -8.79 4.08
CA LEU A 192 5.06 -8.25 2.77
C LEU A 192 5.86 -6.98 2.40
N TRP A 193 6.30 -6.22 3.41
CA TRP A 193 6.97 -4.92 3.22
C TRP A 193 8.49 -4.96 3.38
N ILE A 194 9.04 -5.96 4.10
CA ILE A 194 10.49 -6.08 4.38
C ILE A 194 11.27 -6.67 3.18
N ARG A 195 10.61 -7.06 2.09
CA ARG A 195 11.26 -7.67 0.92
C ARG A 195 11.02 -6.97 -0.42
N ILE A 196 10.56 -5.71 -0.39
CA ILE A 196 10.71 -4.78 -1.52
C ILE A 196 12.05 -4.08 -1.33
#